data_AF-A0A2D5TM84-F1
#
_entry.id   AF-A0A2D5TM84-F1
#
_cell.length_a   1.000
_cell.length_b   1.000
_cell.length_c   1.000
_cell.angle_alpha   90.00
_cell.angle_beta   90.00
_cell.angle_gamma   90.00
#
_symmetry.space_group_name_H-M   'P 1'
#
loop_
_entity.id
_entity.type
_entity.pdbx_description
1 polymer ?
#
loop_
_entity_poly.entity_id
_entity_poly.type
_entity_poly.pdbx_seq_one_letter_code
_entity_poly.pdbx_strand_id
1 'polypeptide(L)'
;MKRLLICSLVLLFISCAGNNKMSHTETAQIVAESFFSKDESVLKKHTTSDGYASLITVQNMIPDSDKDIKVEILDEAIEGEIAWVKYKTSFDGKSGIFKLVKENNQWKVTNKGPREKGPF
;
A
#
# COMPACT_ATOMS: atom_id res chain seq x y z
N MET A 1 -6.19 -24.91 -51.75
CA MET A 1 -5.35 -25.28 -50.58
C MET A 1 -4.85 -24.02 -49.89
N LYS A 2 -5.21 -23.88 -48.60
CA LYS A 2 -4.56 -23.13 -47.49
C LYS A 2 -4.33 -21.61 -47.67
N ARG A 3 -5.12 -20.78 -46.96
CA ARG A 3 -4.83 -20.10 -45.66
C ARG A 3 -3.81 -18.95 -45.85
N LEU A 4 -4.07 -17.69 -45.47
CA LEU A 4 -4.39 -17.24 -44.11
C LEU A 4 -5.17 -15.91 -44.15
N LEU A 5 -6.38 -15.92 -43.57
CA LEU A 5 -7.01 -14.75 -42.97
C LEU A 5 -6.35 -14.56 -41.60
N ILE A 6 -5.55 -13.52 -41.41
CA ILE A 6 -5.17 -13.06 -40.07
C ILE A 6 -5.44 -11.57 -40.01
N CYS A 7 -6.41 -11.28 -39.16
CA CYS A 7 -6.99 -9.98 -38.85
C CYS A 7 -5.90 -8.94 -38.55
N SER A 8 -5.97 -7.83 -39.28
CA SER A 8 -5.45 -6.53 -38.83
C SER A 8 -6.26 -6.11 -37.61
N LEU A 9 -5.88 -6.62 -36.43
CA LEU A 9 -6.37 -6.13 -35.16
C LEU A 9 -5.40 -5.07 -34.69
N VAL A 10 -5.73 -3.85 -35.11
CA VAL A 10 -5.35 -2.56 -34.53
C VAL A 10 -4.78 -2.74 -33.12
N LEU A 11 -3.45 -2.61 -32.99
CA LEU A 11 -2.78 -2.35 -31.72
C LEU A 11 -3.15 -0.93 -31.30
N LEU A 12 -4.35 -0.78 -30.73
CA LEU A 12 -4.67 0.34 -29.87
C LEU A 12 -3.87 0.11 -28.58
N PHE A 13 -2.59 0.52 -28.61
CA PHE A 13 -1.89 0.89 -27.40
C PHE A 13 -2.57 2.16 -26.87
N ILE A 14 -3.70 1.95 -26.18
CA ILE A 14 -4.29 2.98 -25.33
C ILE A 14 -3.22 3.27 -24.29
N SER A 15 -2.52 4.38 -24.45
CA SER A 15 -1.64 4.92 -23.44
C SER A 15 -2.49 5.24 -22.21
N CYS A 16 -2.57 4.30 -21.26
CA CYS A 16 -2.93 4.63 -19.88
C CYS A 16 -1.74 5.34 -19.19
N ALA A 17 -1.24 6.40 -19.81
CA ALA A 17 -0.37 7.37 -19.17
C ALA A 17 -1.27 8.52 -18.68
N GLY A 18 -1.97 8.28 -17.57
CA GLY A 18 -2.90 9.24 -17.00
C GLY A 18 -3.27 8.87 -15.57
N ASN A 19 -2.40 9.21 -14.62
CA ASN A 19 -2.51 8.95 -13.18
C ASN A 19 -2.58 7.46 -12.77
N ASN A 20 -1.42 6.79 -12.73
CA ASN A 20 -1.27 5.51 -12.03
C ASN A 20 -1.46 5.72 -10.52
N LYS A 21 -2.72 5.75 -10.07
CA LYS A 21 -3.08 5.73 -8.65
C LYS A 21 -2.79 4.33 -8.13
N MET A 22 -1.89 4.23 -7.16
CA MET A 22 -1.57 2.96 -6.52
C MET A 22 -2.82 2.34 -5.90
N SER A 23 -2.93 1.02 -5.98
CA SER A 23 -3.91 0.25 -5.24
C SER A 23 -3.69 0.40 -3.73
N HIS A 24 -4.71 0.02 -2.95
CA HIS A 24 -4.63 -0.01 -1.50
C HIS A 24 -3.51 -0.96 -1.01
N THR A 25 -3.37 -2.11 -1.66
CA THR A 25 -2.34 -3.12 -1.37
C THR A 25 -0.93 -2.62 -1.66
N GLU A 26 -0.70 -2.04 -2.84
CA GLU A 26 0.60 -1.44 -3.19
C GLU A 26 0.93 -0.27 -2.25
N THR A 27 -0.07 0.52 -1.87
CA THR A 27 0.11 1.62 -0.89
C THR A 27 0.45 1.08 0.50
N ALA A 28 -0.21 0.02 0.95
CA ALA A 28 0.10 -0.61 2.23
C ALA A 28 1.52 -1.20 2.24
N GLN A 29 1.93 -1.84 1.14
CA GLN A 29 3.26 -2.40 0.99
C GLN A 29 4.33 -1.31 1.08
N ILE A 30 4.23 -0.24 0.27
CA ILE A 30 5.24 0.83 0.27
C ILE A 30 5.31 1.56 1.61
N VAL A 31 4.18 1.71 2.33
CA VAL A 31 4.16 2.28 3.69
C VAL A 31 4.84 1.35 4.69
N ALA A 32 4.62 0.04 4.62
CA ALA A 32 5.30 -0.91 5.50
C ALA A 32 6.82 -0.91 5.24
N GLU A 33 7.25 -0.95 3.98
CA GLU A 33 8.67 -0.89 3.61
C GLU A 33 9.33 0.40 4.12
N SER A 34 8.73 1.56 3.81
CA SER A 34 9.24 2.87 4.25
C SER A 34 9.23 3.07 5.77
N PHE A 35 8.28 2.45 6.48
CA PHE A 35 8.24 2.48 7.93
C PHE A 35 9.49 1.83 8.56
N PHE A 36 9.93 0.68 8.06
CA PHE A 36 11.09 -0.01 8.61
C PHE A 36 12.42 0.49 8.03
N SER A 37 12.43 1.05 6.81
CA SER A 37 13.62 1.69 6.22
C SER A 37 13.81 3.16 6.61
N LYS A 38 12.91 3.71 7.42
CA LYS A 38 12.91 5.13 7.86
C LYS A 38 12.84 6.15 6.72
N ASP A 39 12.17 5.81 5.62
CA ASP A 39 11.88 6.76 4.54
C ASP A 39 10.65 7.62 4.87
N GLU A 40 10.88 8.70 5.63
CA GLU A 40 9.84 9.65 6.03
C GLU A 40 9.15 10.35 4.85
N SER A 41 9.86 10.54 3.73
CA SER A 41 9.31 11.19 2.54
C SER A 41 8.22 10.33 1.91
N VAL A 42 8.49 9.04 1.76
CA VAL A 42 7.52 8.05 1.26
C VAL A 42 6.36 7.90 2.23
N LEU A 43 6.64 7.80 3.54
CA LEU A 43 5.58 7.76 4.56
C LEU A 43 4.63 8.94 4.40
N LYS A 44 5.15 10.18 4.41
CA LYS A 44 4.34 11.39 4.31
C LYS A 44 3.49 11.45 3.04
N LYS A 45 4.01 10.94 1.93
CA LYS A 45 3.29 10.90 0.64
C LYS A 45 2.13 9.90 0.64
N HIS A 46 2.31 8.75 1.27
CA HIS A 46 1.39 7.61 1.20
C HIS A 46 0.51 7.41 2.45
N THR A 47 0.59 8.34 3.40
CA THR A 47 -0.26 8.37 4.61
C THR A 47 -1.09 9.64 4.68
N THR A 48 -2.22 9.60 5.39
CA THR A 48 -2.89 10.84 5.84
C THR A 48 -2.03 11.53 6.90
N SER A 49 -2.29 12.80 7.21
CA SER A 49 -1.53 13.52 8.26
C SER A 49 -1.57 12.79 9.61
N ASP A 50 -2.73 12.27 10.00
CA ASP A 50 -2.91 11.50 11.24
C ASP A 50 -2.19 10.15 11.19
N GLY A 51 -2.22 9.48 10.03
CA GLY A 51 -1.48 8.23 9.81
C GLY A 51 0.03 8.45 9.93
N TYR A 52 0.55 9.51 9.32
CA TYR A 52 1.95 9.90 9.40
C TYR A 52 2.40 10.11 10.85
N ALA A 53 1.68 10.97 11.59
CA ALA A 53 2.03 11.31 12.96
C ALA A 53 2.06 10.07 13.88
N SER A 54 1.09 9.16 13.68
CA SER A 54 1.02 7.90 14.42
C SER A 54 2.20 6.98 14.10
N LEU A 55 2.55 6.83 12.81
CA LEU A 55 3.63 5.98 12.36
C LEU A 55 5.00 6.52 12.82
N ILE A 56 5.28 7.80 12.65
CA ILE A 56 6.57 8.39 13.07
C ILE A 56 6.80 8.25 14.57
N THR A 57 5.75 8.39 15.38
CA THR A 57 5.87 8.19 16.84
C THR A 57 6.40 6.79 17.17
N VAL A 58 5.90 5.75 16.49
CA VAL A 58 6.34 4.37 16.70
C VAL A 58 7.70 4.13 16.04
N GLN A 59 7.92 4.61 14.81
CA GLN A 59 9.18 4.46 14.08
C GLN A 59 10.38 5.01 14.86
N ASN A 60 10.22 6.15 15.53
CA ASN A 60 11.28 6.76 16.35
C ASN A 60 11.68 5.93 17.58
N MET A 61 10.86 4.94 17.97
CA MET A 61 11.18 4.00 19.05
C MET A 61 11.87 2.74 18.53
N ILE A 62 11.96 2.57 17.20
CA ILE A 62 12.57 1.40 16.57
C ILE A 62 14.04 1.71 16.24
N PRO A 63 14.99 0.83 16.62
CA PRO A 63 16.39 0.96 16.24
C PRO A 63 16.58 0.96 14.72
N ASP A 64 17.67 1.58 14.26
CA ASP A 64 18.04 1.49 12.85
C ASP A 64 18.34 0.04 12.45
N SER A 65 18.06 -0.30 11.19
CA SER A 65 18.26 -1.63 10.63
C SER A 65 18.76 -1.52 9.20
N ASP A 66 19.93 -2.12 8.94
CA ASP A 66 20.51 -2.22 7.59
C ASP A 66 19.91 -3.38 6.78
N LYS A 67 18.91 -4.09 7.34
CA LYS A 67 18.27 -5.22 6.66
C LYS A 67 17.25 -4.72 5.64
N ASP A 68 17.34 -5.25 4.42
CA ASP A 68 16.26 -5.15 3.45
C ASP A 68 14.98 -5.76 4.02
N ILE A 69 13.94 -4.93 4.09
CA ILE A 69 12.65 -5.31 4.66
C ILE A 69 11.80 -5.93 3.56
N LYS A 70 11.43 -7.20 3.74
CA LYS A 70 10.45 -7.87 2.89
C LYS A 70 9.09 -7.75 3.53
N VAL A 71 8.10 -7.34 2.74
CA VAL A 71 6.70 -7.26 3.14
C VAL A 71 5.91 -8.33 2.40
N GLU A 72 5.13 -9.10 3.17
CA GLU A 72 4.20 -10.10 2.67
C GLU A 72 2.77 -9.62 2.97
N ILE A 73 1.92 -9.58 1.95
CA ILE A 73 0.49 -9.31 2.12
C ILE A 73 -0.22 -10.61 2.45
N LEU A 74 -0.92 -10.63 3.59
CA LEU A 74 -1.58 -11.82 4.12
C LEU A 74 -3.07 -11.86 3.78
N ASP A 75 -3.74 -10.71 3.84
CA ASP A 75 -5.17 -10.57 3.54
C ASP A 75 -5.51 -9.10 3.24
N GLU A 76 -6.58 -8.89 2.48
CA GLU A 76 -7.09 -7.57 2.14
C GLU A 76 -8.62 -7.54 2.06
N ALA A 77 -9.21 -6.41 2.43
CA ALA A 77 -10.65 -6.22 2.39
C ALA A 77 -10.97 -4.76 2.06
N ILE A 78 -11.97 -4.55 1.19
CA ILE A 78 -12.46 -3.23 0.83
C ILE A 78 -13.91 -3.10 1.27
N GLU A 79 -14.20 -2.07 2.07
CA GLU A 79 -15.52 -1.72 2.58
C GLU A 79 -15.86 -0.28 2.16
N GLY A 80 -16.42 -0.13 0.96
CA GLY A 80 -16.71 1.17 0.36
C GLY A 80 -15.43 1.97 0.08
N GLU A 81 -15.22 3.06 0.82
CA GLU A 81 -14.07 3.95 0.68
C GLU A 81 -12.94 3.67 1.69
N ILE A 82 -13.06 2.58 2.44
CA ILE A 82 -12.06 2.09 3.39
C ILE A 82 -11.48 0.80 2.83
N ALA A 83 -10.17 0.62 2.99
CA ALA A 83 -9.52 -0.67 2.78
C ALA A 83 -8.75 -1.08 4.04
N TRP A 84 -8.65 -2.38 4.25
CA TRP A 84 -7.89 -3.00 5.32
C TRP A 84 -6.88 -3.95 4.69
N VAL A 85 -5.62 -3.83 5.08
CA VAL A 85 -4.55 -4.69 4.58
C VAL A 85 -3.81 -5.29 5.77
N LYS A 86 -3.84 -6.61 5.87
CA LYS A 86 -3.05 -7.38 6.82
C LYS A 86 -1.75 -7.77 6.15
N TYR A 87 -0.63 -7.47 6.79
CA TYR A 87 0.70 -7.73 6.25
C TYR A 87 1.61 -8.33 7.31
N LYS A 88 2.75 -8.85 6.89
CA LYS A 88 3.84 -9.31 7.75
C LYS A 88 5.15 -8.79 7.19
N THR A 89 6.11 -8.49 8.07
CA THR A 89 7.44 -8.06 7.64
C THR A 89 8.52 -9.01 8.12
N SER A 90 9.64 -9.03 7.41
CA SER A 90 10.84 -9.75 7.83
C SER A 90 11.56 -9.12 9.04
N PHE A 91 11.11 -7.95 9.52
CA PHE A 91 11.74 -7.23 10.63
C PHE A 91 11.62 -8.01 11.95
N ASP A 92 10.39 -8.39 12.32
CA ASP A 92 10.10 -9.15 13.54
C ASP A 92 9.20 -10.38 13.31
N GLY A 93 8.76 -10.61 12.08
CA GLY A 93 7.88 -11.71 11.72
C GLY A 93 6.46 -11.59 12.25
N LYS A 94 6.09 -10.46 12.87
CA LYS A 94 4.73 -10.21 13.34
C LYS A 94 3.86 -9.65 12.22
N SER A 95 2.55 -9.88 12.34
CA SER A 95 1.59 -9.30 11.41
C SER A 95 1.14 -7.93 11.87
N GLY A 96 1.12 -6.95 10.96
CA GLY A 96 0.49 -5.65 11.12
C GLY A 96 -0.83 -5.57 10.36
N ILE A 97 -1.63 -4.55 10.67
CA ILE A 97 -2.85 -4.22 9.91
C ILE A 97 -2.83 -2.73 9.63
N PHE A 98 -2.95 -2.37 8.35
CA PHE A 98 -3.22 -1.00 7.96
C PHE A 98 -4.69 -0.81 7.61
N LYS A 99 -5.21 0.35 8.01
CA LYS A 99 -6.43 0.94 7.48
C LYS A 99 -6.02 1.99 6.44
N LEU A 100 -6.70 2.00 5.31
CA LEU A 100 -6.51 2.97 4.25
C LEU A 100 -7.83 3.67 3.92
N VAL A 101 -7.72 4.93 3.53
CA VAL A 101 -8.83 5.75 3.01
C VAL A 101 -8.40 6.41 1.71
N LYS A 102 -9.35 6.88 0.90
CA LYS A 102 -9.03 7.71 -0.27
C LYS A 102 -9.00 9.19 0.10
N GLU A 103 -7.87 9.85 -0.16
CA GLU A 103 -7.77 11.31 -0.23
C GLU A 103 -7.41 11.70 -1.66
N ASN A 104 -8.16 12.63 -2.27
CA ASN A 104 -7.94 13.06 -3.66
C ASN A 104 -7.87 11.88 -4.66
N ASN A 105 -8.71 10.87 -4.45
CA ASN A 105 -8.74 9.62 -5.21
C ASN A 105 -7.44 8.79 -5.16
N GLN A 106 -6.61 8.98 -4.14
CA GLN A 106 -5.43 8.16 -3.87
C GLN A 106 -5.59 7.46 -2.52
N TRP A 107 -5.31 6.15 -2.48
CA TRP A 107 -5.27 5.42 -1.23
C TRP A 107 -4.13 5.94 -0.34
N LYS A 108 -4.43 6.09 0.95
CA LYS A 108 -3.46 6.48 1.96
C LYS A 108 -3.70 5.73 3.25
N VAL A 109 -2.61 5.27 3.87
CA VAL A 109 -2.67 4.68 5.21
C VAL A 109 -3.07 5.76 6.21
N THR A 110 -4.00 5.43 7.10
CA THR A 110 -4.49 6.33 8.14
C THR A 110 -4.42 5.67 9.52
N ASN A 111 -4.61 6.45 10.56
CA ASN A 111 -4.66 5.92 11.91
C ASN A 111 -5.95 5.11 12.11
N LYS A 112 -5.82 3.97 12.80
CA LYS A 112 -6.95 3.16 13.23
C LYS A 112 -7.49 3.73 14.54
N GLY A 113 -8.79 4.00 14.62
CA GLY A 113 -9.40 4.47 15.87
C GLY A 113 -9.21 3.47 17.02
N PRO A 114 -9.09 3.89 18.29
CA PRO A 114 -8.82 3.00 19.43
C PRO A 114 -9.80 1.83 19.61
N ARG A 115 -11.02 1.95 19.10
CA ARG A 115 -12.09 0.93 19.18
C ARG A 115 -12.58 0.47 17.81
N GLU A 116 -11.93 0.93 16.74
CA GLU A 116 -12.29 0.54 15.40
C GLU A 116 -11.88 -0.91 15.16
N LYS A 117 -12.77 -1.72 14.60
CA LYS A 117 -12.48 -3.10 14.23
C LYS A 117 -12.38 -3.19 12.72
N GLY A 118 -11.37 -3.90 12.25
CA GLY A 118 -11.28 -4.30 10.85
C GLY A 118 -11.99 -5.64 10.63
N PRO A 119 -12.01 -6.13 9.39
CA PRO A 119 -12.68 -7.37 9.01
C PRO A 119 -11.94 -8.65 9.44
N PHE A 120 -10.79 -8.52 10.12
CA PHE A 120 -9.95 -9.62 10.62
C PHE A 120 -9.58 -9.43 12.10
#